data_AF-A0A7K1BRF8-F1
#
_entry.id   AF-A0A7K1BRF8-F1
#
_cell.length_a   1.000
_cell.length_b   1.000
_cell.length_c   1.000
_cell.angle_alpha   90.00
_cell.angle_beta   90.00
_cell.angle_gamma   90.00
#
_symmetry.space_group_name_H-M   'P 1'
#
loop_
_entity.id
_entity.type
_entity.pdbx_description
1 polymer ?
#
loop_
_entity_poly.entity_id
_entity_poly.type
_entity_poly.pdbx_seq_one_letter_code
_entity_poly.pdbx_strand_id
1 'polypeptide(L)'
;RFKRLNVEEPYRLKATAIVHRLAMTRDRHAQGGPHVPHRDYNDMHELLADLTLMRDSLFAHKGEMIATGLLERTIRTVAAFGLTHATMDVREHSDAHHHLLAQAINDDAYSSRSHDERFEILTGILQKGTSLNVASLDENAQKTLDTFVAIADLINTFGTQAIETYIVSMTKGADDLIAAVVIAQQAGLVDIAAKKATIGFAPLLETVAELRASGEILEKLLSNPTYRAVVALRDDLQEVMLGYSDSNKDAGIATSQWEIHRAQRKLRDVAMKYGVTLRLFHGRGGSVGRGGGPTYEALIALPWGSVDGQIKMTEQGEVISDKYSLPALARENVELTLAAALEATVLNRAPRQAPQDLAQWNDCMQLISDSSFKQYRSLVEHPDLPAYFYASTPVEQLGNLFLGSRPSRRPDATSGLGSLRAIPWVFGWTQSRQIVPGWFGVGTGLKAAREAGNSEVLATMLDEWHFFNTFISNVEMTLAKTDLNLAKRYVETLVPKELQHFLTIIEEEFALTVSEILLLTKKTSLLGDQPILARTLQVRDAYLSPIHLLQINLLKRVRDAGGTPESVLNRALLLTINGVAAGLRNTG
;
A
#
# COMPACT_ATOMS: atom_id res chain seq x y z
N ARG A 1 -34.44 -39.99 -0.49
CA ARG A 1 -35.16 -39.36 0.65
C ARG A 1 -35.54 -37.90 0.33
N PHE A 2 -34.58 -37.00 0.05
CA PHE A 2 -34.86 -35.59 -0.28
C PHE A 2 -35.72 -35.35 -1.53
N LYS A 3 -35.49 -36.07 -2.64
CA LYS A 3 -36.34 -35.99 -3.85
C LYS A 3 -37.82 -36.32 -3.59
N ARG A 4 -38.14 -37.14 -2.57
CA ARG A 4 -39.52 -37.47 -2.20
C ARG A 4 -40.14 -36.47 -1.22
N LEU A 5 -39.33 -35.81 -0.40
CA LEU A 5 -39.79 -34.83 0.59
C LEU A 5 -40.08 -33.45 -0.03
N ASN A 6 -39.30 -33.05 -1.03
CA ASN A 6 -39.35 -31.70 -1.62
C ASN A 6 -39.81 -31.73 -3.08
N VAL A 7 -40.56 -32.76 -3.51
CA VAL A 7 -40.91 -32.94 -4.93
C VAL A 7 -41.77 -31.78 -5.46
N GLU A 8 -42.54 -31.15 -4.59
CA GLU A 8 -43.38 -29.98 -4.88
C GLU A 8 -42.69 -28.64 -4.52
N GLU A 9 -41.45 -28.70 -4.00
CA GLU A 9 -40.70 -27.53 -3.55
C GLU A 9 -39.40 -27.36 -4.36
N PRO A 10 -39.49 -27.03 -5.66
CA PRO A 10 -38.35 -27.07 -6.58
C PRO A 10 -37.18 -26.18 -6.14
N TYR A 11 -37.46 -24.98 -5.61
CA TYR A 11 -36.44 -24.07 -5.09
C TYR A 11 -35.74 -24.62 -3.85
N ARG A 12 -36.48 -25.25 -2.92
CA ARG A 12 -35.89 -25.88 -1.73
C ARG A 12 -35.04 -27.09 -2.15
N LEU A 13 -35.49 -27.86 -3.13
CA LEU A 13 -34.73 -28.99 -3.66
C LEU A 13 -33.41 -28.51 -4.30
N LYS A 14 -33.43 -27.45 -5.11
CA LYS A 14 -32.23 -26.87 -5.71
C LYS A 14 -31.28 -26.29 -4.65
N ALA A 15 -31.79 -25.51 -3.70
CA ALA A 15 -30.98 -25.00 -2.59
C ALA A 15 -30.33 -26.12 -1.76
N THR A 16 -31.06 -27.22 -1.50
CA THR A 16 -30.52 -28.41 -0.83
C THR A 16 -29.37 -29.03 -1.64
N ALA A 17 -29.52 -29.13 -2.96
CA ALA A 17 -28.45 -29.61 -3.82
C ALA A 17 -27.21 -28.69 -3.79
N ILE A 18 -27.41 -27.37 -3.83
CA ILE A 18 -26.32 -26.39 -3.71
C ILE A 18 -25.55 -26.58 -2.40
N VAL A 19 -26.24 -26.72 -1.26
CA VAL A 19 -25.62 -26.96 0.06
C VAL A 19 -24.79 -28.25 0.05
N HIS A 20 -25.30 -29.33 -0.53
CA HIS A 20 -24.54 -30.58 -0.65
C HIS A 20 -23.32 -30.46 -1.56
N ARG A 21 -23.45 -29.78 -2.72
CA ARG A 21 -22.32 -29.52 -3.61
C ARG A 21 -21.24 -28.68 -2.92
N LEU A 22 -21.62 -27.65 -2.15
CA LEU A 22 -20.69 -26.85 -1.34
C LEU A 22 -19.97 -27.71 -0.29
N ALA A 23 -20.69 -28.58 0.43
CA ALA A 23 -20.08 -29.49 1.39
C ALA A 23 -19.07 -30.45 0.72
N MET A 24 -19.41 -31.00 -0.45
CA MET A 24 -18.50 -31.85 -1.22
C MET A 24 -17.29 -31.07 -1.75
N THR A 25 -17.47 -29.80 -2.12
CA THR A 25 -16.37 -28.90 -2.53
C THR A 25 -15.40 -28.67 -1.36
N ARG A 26 -15.93 -28.39 -0.17
CA ARG A 26 -15.12 -28.24 1.05
C ARG A 26 -14.37 -29.54 1.37
N ASP A 27 -15.05 -30.67 1.34
CA ASP A 27 -14.45 -31.97 1.66
C ASP A 27 -13.38 -32.34 0.61
N ARG A 28 -13.60 -32.03 -0.67
CA ARG A 28 -12.60 -32.16 -1.74
C ARG A 28 -11.35 -31.34 -1.45
N HIS A 29 -11.51 -30.05 -1.14
CA HIS A 29 -10.39 -29.17 -0.81
C HIS A 29 -9.61 -29.65 0.41
N ALA A 30 -10.30 -30.09 1.47
CA ALA A 30 -9.67 -30.62 2.66
C ALA A 30 -8.86 -31.91 2.42
N GLN A 31 -9.23 -32.68 1.39
CA GLN A 31 -8.57 -33.94 1.02
C GLN A 31 -7.55 -33.79 -0.11
N GLY A 32 -7.43 -32.59 -0.72
CA GLY A 32 -6.62 -32.40 -1.93
C GLY A 32 -7.10 -33.25 -3.12
N GLY A 33 -8.40 -33.58 -3.16
CA GLY A 33 -8.97 -34.48 -4.16
C GLY A 33 -9.23 -33.78 -5.52
N PRO A 34 -9.28 -34.53 -6.63
CA PRO A 34 -9.61 -33.98 -7.93
C PRO A 34 -11.09 -33.54 -8.00
N HIS A 35 -11.37 -32.51 -8.79
CA HIS A 35 -12.74 -32.08 -9.09
C HIS A 35 -13.53 -33.20 -9.76
N VAL A 36 -14.79 -33.40 -9.33
CA VAL A 36 -15.74 -34.32 -9.98
C VAL A 36 -16.91 -33.52 -10.54
N PRO A 37 -17.09 -33.46 -11.88
CA PRO A 37 -18.16 -32.71 -12.51
C PRO A 37 -19.54 -33.08 -11.96
N HIS A 38 -20.38 -32.05 -11.75
CA HIS A 38 -21.74 -32.15 -11.20
C HIS A 38 -21.86 -32.64 -9.75
N ARG A 39 -20.77 -33.03 -9.10
CA ARG A 39 -20.74 -33.46 -7.69
C ARG A 39 -20.34 -32.33 -6.76
N ASP A 40 -19.26 -31.62 -7.11
CA ASP A 40 -18.77 -30.44 -6.40
C ASP A 40 -18.66 -29.25 -7.35
N TYR A 41 -18.23 -28.09 -6.85
CA TYR A 41 -18.00 -26.91 -7.67
C TYR A 41 -16.53 -26.87 -8.09
N ASN A 42 -16.29 -26.71 -9.39
CA ASN A 42 -14.95 -26.43 -9.89
C ASN A 42 -14.53 -24.99 -9.57
N ASP A 43 -15.44 -24.04 -9.80
CA ASP A 43 -15.21 -22.62 -9.62
C ASP A 43 -16.46 -21.86 -9.15
N MET A 44 -16.30 -20.55 -8.96
CA MET A 44 -17.40 -19.65 -8.59
C MET A 44 -18.49 -19.56 -9.68
N HIS A 45 -18.14 -19.67 -10.96
CA HIS A 45 -19.09 -19.53 -12.07
C HIS A 45 -20.16 -20.62 -12.02
N GLU A 46 -19.79 -21.87 -11.69
CA GLU A 46 -20.76 -22.94 -11.52
C GLU A 46 -21.74 -22.69 -10.37
N LEU A 47 -21.28 -22.10 -9.26
CA LEU A 47 -22.15 -21.73 -8.14
C LEU A 47 -23.08 -20.57 -8.53
N LEU A 48 -22.56 -19.56 -9.22
CA LEU A 48 -23.36 -18.45 -9.72
C LEU A 48 -24.39 -18.91 -10.75
N ALA A 49 -24.07 -19.87 -11.62
CA ALA A 49 -25.01 -20.45 -12.56
C ALA A 49 -26.18 -21.14 -11.83
N ASP A 50 -25.90 -21.89 -10.77
CA ASP A 50 -26.93 -22.56 -9.96
C ASP A 50 -27.87 -21.56 -9.25
N LEU A 51 -27.33 -20.45 -8.74
CA LEU A 51 -28.11 -19.38 -8.10
C LEU A 51 -28.89 -18.55 -9.14
N THR A 52 -28.28 -18.27 -10.28
CA THR A 52 -28.89 -17.51 -11.39
C THR A 52 -30.06 -18.28 -11.99
N LEU A 53 -29.94 -19.61 -12.15
CA LEU A 53 -31.05 -20.46 -12.57
C LEU A 53 -32.27 -20.33 -11.65
N MET A 54 -32.06 -20.29 -10.33
CA MET A 54 -33.16 -20.06 -9.38
C MET A 54 -33.77 -18.67 -9.55
N ARG A 55 -32.94 -17.65 -9.77
CA ARG A 55 -33.37 -16.25 -9.93
C ARG A 55 -34.23 -16.07 -11.17
N ASP A 56 -33.77 -16.61 -12.29
CA ASP A 56 -34.43 -16.45 -13.59
C ASP A 56 -35.77 -17.22 -13.60
N SER A 57 -35.84 -18.38 -12.94
CA SER A 57 -37.09 -19.11 -12.72
C SER A 57 -38.08 -18.32 -11.85
N LEU A 58 -37.62 -17.67 -10.77
CA LEU A 58 -38.48 -16.80 -9.96
C LEU A 58 -39.04 -15.63 -10.78
N PHE A 59 -38.22 -14.98 -11.62
CA PHE A 59 -38.70 -13.93 -12.52
C PHE A 59 -39.76 -14.44 -13.51
N ALA A 60 -39.58 -15.64 -14.05
CA ALA A 60 -40.56 -16.25 -14.95
C ALA A 60 -41.89 -16.61 -14.26
N HIS A 61 -41.91 -16.72 -12.93
CA HIS A 61 -43.02 -17.27 -12.15
C HIS A 61 -43.50 -16.36 -11.01
N LYS A 62 -43.47 -15.03 -11.21
CA LYS A 62 -44.01 -14.02 -10.27
C LYS A 62 -43.35 -14.04 -8.87
N GLY A 63 -42.07 -14.39 -8.82
CA GLY A 63 -41.25 -14.49 -7.62
C GLY A 63 -40.28 -13.31 -7.43
N GLU A 64 -40.56 -12.16 -8.02
CA GLU A 64 -39.64 -11.03 -8.16
C GLU A 64 -39.10 -10.55 -6.83
N MET A 65 -39.96 -10.40 -5.80
CA MET A 65 -39.53 -9.97 -4.46
C MET A 65 -38.50 -10.91 -3.81
N ILE A 66 -38.59 -12.22 -4.10
CA ILE A 66 -37.62 -13.21 -3.60
C ILE A 66 -36.35 -13.14 -4.44
N ALA A 67 -36.50 -13.03 -5.77
CA ALA A 67 -35.39 -12.93 -6.72
C ALA A 67 -34.49 -11.73 -6.42
N THR A 68 -35.06 -10.53 -6.25
CA THR A 68 -34.33 -9.27 -6.00
C THR A 68 -34.02 -9.02 -4.51
N GLY A 69 -34.50 -9.91 -3.64
CA GLY A 69 -34.29 -9.84 -2.20
C GLY A 69 -33.07 -10.66 -1.77
N LEU A 70 -33.33 -11.77 -1.09
CA LEU A 70 -32.28 -12.63 -0.50
C LEU A 70 -31.41 -13.31 -1.56
N LEU A 71 -31.99 -13.72 -2.69
CA LEU A 71 -31.26 -14.47 -3.70
C LEU A 71 -30.26 -13.58 -4.42
N GLU A 72 -30.66 -12.41 -4.88
CA GLU A 72 -29.74 -11.45 -5.50
C GLU A 72 -28.65 -10.99 -4.51
N ARG A 73 -28.97 -10.80 -3.23
CA ARG A 73 -27.93 -10.53 -2.21
C ARG A 73 -26.91 -11.67 -2.14
N THR A 74 -27.38 -12.92 -2.11
CA THR A 74 -26.50 -14.10 -2.11
C THR A 74 -25.63 -14.15 -3.37
N ILE A 75 -26.20 -13.89 -4.55
CA ILE A 75 -25.47 -13.83 -5.82
C ILE A 75 -24.38 -12.76 -5.77
N ARG A 76 -24.70 -11.54 -5.29
CA ARG A 76 -23.72 -10.46 -5.13
C ARG A 76 -22.61 -10.81 -4.13
N THR A 77 -22.95 -11.47 -3.01
CA THR A 77 -21.97 -11.96 -2.04
C THR A 77 -21.04 -12.99 -2.66
N VAL A 78 -21.57 -13.99 -3.38
CA VAL A 78 -20.75 -14.99 -4.06
C VAL A 78 -19.88 -14.34 -5.13
N ALA A 79 -20.42 -13.40 -5.92
CA ALA A 79 -19.65 -12.70 -6.95
C ALA A 79 -18.51 -11.85 -6.36
N ALA A 80 -18.68 -11.29 -5.17
CA ALA A 80 -17.69 -10.44 -4.52
C ALA A 80 -16.58 -11.22 -3.79
N PHE A 81 -16.94 -12.34 -3.14
CA PHE A 81 -16.01 -13.09 -2.28
C PHE A 81 -15.57 -14.44 -2.88
N GLY A 82 -16.23 -14.91 -3.93
CA GLY A 82 -15.96 -16.21 -4.55
C GLY A 82 -16.08 -17.38 -3.58
N LEU A 83 -15.36 -18.46 -3.90
CA LEU A 83 -15.18 -19.63 -3.03
C LEU A 83 -13.94 -19.52 -2.12
N THR A 84 -13.07 -18.55 -2.39
CA THR A 84 -11.78 -18.33 -1.70
C THR A 84 -11.85 -17.25 -0.64
N HIS A 85 -12.96 -16.53 -0.52
CA HIS A 85 -13.22 -15.38 0.36
C HIS A 85 -12.41 -14.13 -0.02
N ALA A 86 -11.10 -14.25 -0.22
CA ALA A 86 -10.23 -13.17 -0.65
C ALA A 86 -9.15 -13.69 -1.61
N THR A 87 -8.82 -12.87 -2.61
CA THR A 87 -7.67 -13.10 -3.48
C THR A 87 -6.39 -12.71 -2.75
N MET A 88 -5.38 -13.56 -2.80
CA MET A 88 -4.08 -13.33 -2.18
C MET A 88 -3.10 -12.74 -3.19
N ASP A 89 -2.53 -11.58 -2.88
CA ASP A 89 -1.34 -11.08 -3.57
C ASP A 89 -0.09 -11.72 -2.94
N VAL A 90 0.86 -12.14 -3.78
CA VAL A 90 2.17 -12.62 -3.32
C VAL A 90 3.21 -11.53 -3.59
N ARG A 91 4.12 -11.30 -2.63
CA ARG A 91 5.15 -10.26 -2.75
C ARG A 91 6.51 -10.75 -2.30
N GLU A 92 7.52 -10.54 -3.14
CA GLU A 92 8.92 -10.84 -2.81
C GLU A 92 9.86 -9.71 -3.26
N HIS A 93 11.07 -9.67 -2.70
CA HIS A 93 12.11 -8.72 -3.06
C HIS A 93 12.78 -9.08 -4.40
N SER A 94 13.05 -8.09 -5.26
CA SER A 94 13.75 -8.26 -6.55
C SER A 94 15.00 -9.13 -6.45
N ASP A 95 15.89 -8.82 -5.49
CA ASP A 95 17.11 -9.60 -5.22
C ASP A 95 16.92 -11.12 -5.07
N ALA A 96 15.80 -11.59 -4.51
CA ALA A 96 15.55 -13.04 -4.35
C ALA A 96 15.42 -13.74 -5.71
N HIS A 97 14.79 -13.08 -6.68
CA HIS A 97 14.67 -13.57 -8.05
C HIS A 97 16.04 -13.62 -8.73
N HIS A 98 16.83 -12.55 -8.60
CA HIS A 98 18.17 -12.50 -9.18
C HIS A 98 19.11 -13.52 -8.53
N HIS A 99 18.99 -13.76 -7.23
CA HIS A 99 19.76 -14.78 -6.51
C HIS A 99 19.49 -16.19 -7.02
N LEU A 100 18.21 -16.52 -7.28
CA LEU A 100 17.83 -17.77 -7.95
C LEU A 100 18.41 -17.84 -9.36
N LEU A 101 18.18 -16.81 -10.18
CA LEU A 101 18.56 -16.81 -11.59
C LEU A 101 20.08 -16.87 -11.80
N ALA A 102 20.87 -16.29 -10.89
CA ALA A 102 22.33 -16.39 -10.90
C ALA A 102 22.83 -17.84 -10.77
N GLN A 103 22.05 -18.73 -10.14
CA GLN A 103 22.40 -20.14 -9.97
C GLN A 103 21.80 -21.01 -11.08
N ALA A 104 20.72 -20.54 -11.72
CA ALA A 104 19.93 -21.34 -12.65
C ALA A 104 20.18 -21.03 -14.14
N ILE A 105 20.80 -19.87 -14.44
CA ILE A 105 21.22 -19.46 -15.78
C ILE A 105 22.69 -19.86 -15.98
N ASN A 106 23.01 -20.41 -17.15
CA ASN A 106 24.38 -20.73 -17.55
C ASN A 106 25.16 -19.46 -17.97
N ASP A 107 25.30 -18.50 -17.07
CA ASP A 107 26.06 -17.27 -17.25
C ASP A 107 26.67 -16.80 -15.92
N ASP A 108 27.94 -17.16 -15.70
CA ASP A 108 28.68 -16.83 -14.48
C ASP A 108 28.78 -15.31 -14.23
N ALA A 109 28.58 -14.47 -15.27
CA ALA A 109 28.62 -13.02 -15.16
C ALA A 109 27.25 -12.39 -14.87
N TYR A 110 26.15 -13.16 -14.78
CA TYR A 110 24.80 -12.62 -14.63
C TYR A 110 24.68 -11.59 -13.50
N SER A 111 25.25 -11.88 -12.33
CA SER A 111 25.19 -11.00 -11.16
C SER A 111 25.99 -9.70 -11.32
N SER A 112 27.00 -9.64 -12.19
CA SER A 112 27.81 -8.44 -12.42
C SER A 112 27.35 -7.61 -13.62
N ARG A 113 26.45 -8.15 -14.45
CA ARG A 113 25.84 -7.44 -15.58
C ARG A 113 24.96 -6.27 -15.14
N SER A 114 24.87 -5.28 -16.02
CA SER A 114 23.95 -4.16 -15.88
C SER A 114 22.49 -4.59 -15.98
N HIS A 115 21.58 -3.76 -15.47
CA HIS A 115 20.13 -3.95 -15.61
C HIS A 115 19.70 -4.15 -17.08
N ASP A 116 20.33 -3.41 -18.01
CA ASP A 116 20.02 -3.51 -19.43
C ASP A 116 20.45 -4.85 -20.02
N GLU A 117 21.65 -5.33 -19.71
CA GLU A 117 22.13 -6.63 -20.17
C GLU A 117 21.32 -7.79 -19.58
N ARG A 118 20.95 -7.72 -18.29
CA ARG A 118 20.09 -8.72 -17.66
C ARG A 118 18.71 -8.75 -18.32
N PHE A 119 18.12 -7.59 -18.61
CA PHE A 119 16.83 -7.51 -19.30
C PHE A 119 16.85 -8.25 -20.65
N GLU A 120 17.89 -8.04 -21.47
CA GLU A 120 18.02 -8.72 -22.76
C GLU A 120 18.20 -10.24 -22.61
N ILE A 121 19.02 -10.68 -21.63
CA ILE A 121 19.19 -12.10 -21.34
C ILE A 121 17.88 -12.75 -20.94
N LEU A 122 17.16 -12.15 -19.98
CA LEU A 122 15.94 -12.71 -19.41
C LEU A 122 14.79 -12.71 -20.41
N THR A 123 14.62 -11.65 -21.19
CA THR A 123 13.62 -11.62 -22.26
C THR A 123 13.92 -12.65 -23.36
N GLY A 124 15.20 -12.87 -23.67
CA GLY A 124 15.63 -13.94 -24.58
C GLY A 124 15.35 -15.35 -24.04
N ILE A 125 15.52 -15.59 -22.74
CA ILE A 125 15.12 -16.85 -22.07
C ILE A 125 13.60 -17.03 -22.17
N LEU A 126 12.84 -16.00 -21.80
CA LEU A 126 11.38 -16.01 -21.80
C LEU A 126 10.81 -16.31 -23.19
N GLN A 127 11.38 -15.67 -24.23
CA GLN A 127 10.96 -15.84 -25.62
C GLN A 127 11.22 -17.26 -26.13
N LYS A 128 12.38 -17.85 -25.78
CA LYS A 128 12.75 -19.21 -26.21
C LYS A 128 12.02 -20.30 -25.43
N GLY A 129 11.48 -19.98 -24.25
CA GLY A 129 10.94 -20.98 -23.33
C GLY A 129 12.02 -21.89 -22.76
N THR A 130 13.24 -21.36 -22.56
CA THR A 130 14.38 -22.16 -22.10
C THR A 130 14.14 -22.63 -20.67
N SER A 131 14.20 -23.94 -20.42
CA SER A 131 14.16 -24.48 -19.07
C SER A 131 15.42 -24.11 -18.29
N LEU A 132 15.24 -23.61 -17.08
CA LEU A 132 16.33 -23.26 -16.17
C LEU A 132 16.96 -24.52 -15.54
N ASN A 133 18.25 -24.48 -15.25
CA ASN A 133 18.92 -25.56 -14.51
C ASN A 133 18.71 -25.37 -13.00
N VAL A 134 17.70 -26.03 -12.43
CA VAL A 134 17.33 -25.90 -11.01
C VAL A 134 17.82 -27.07 -10.15
N ALA A 135 18.77 -27.88 -10.64
CA ALA A 135 19.19 -29.11 -9.95
C ALA A 135 20.05 -28.87 -8.70
N SER A 136 20.64 -27.68 -8.54
CA SER A 136 21.59 -27.37 -7.48
C SER A 136 21.43 -25.93 -6.98
N LEU A 137 20.23 -25.62 -6.49
CA LEU A 137 19.93 -24.35 -5.83
C LEU A 137 20.27 -24.41 -4.33
N ASP A 138 20.74 -23.30 -3.77
CA ASP A 138 20.77 -23.14 -2.32
C ASP A 138 19.36 -23.00 -1.71
N GLU A 139 19.28 -22.98 -0.38
CA GLU A 139 18.00 -22.92 0.35
C GLU A 139 17.15 -21.68 0.01
N ASN A 140 17.78 -20.51 -0.19
CA ASN A 140 17.06 -19.26 -0.48
C ASN A 140 16.54 -19.23 -1.92
N ALA A 141 17.35 -19.69 -2.87
CA ALA A 141 16.95 -19.84 -4.26
C ALA A 141 15.84 -20.89 -4.39
N GLN A 142 15.97 -22.04 -3.72
CA GLN A 142 14.96 -23.09 -3.70
C GLN A 142 13.64 -22.58 -3.12
N LYS A 143 13.66 -21.87 -1.99
CA LYS A 143 12.47 -21.26 -1.39
C LYS A 143 11.76 -20.29 -2.34
N THR A 144 12.52 -19.51 -3.11
CA THR A 144 11.96 -18.60 -4.10
C THR A 144 11.26 -19.39 -5.21
N LEU A 145 11.87 -20.44 -5.73
CA LEU A 145 11.26 -21.34 -6.73
C LEU A 145 10.00 -22.02 -6.18
N ASP A 146 10.09 -22.61 -4.99
CA ASP A 146 8.99 -23.31 -4.32
C ASP A 146 7.78 -22.40 -4.10
N THR A 147 8.00 -21.09 -3.92
CA THR A 147 6.92 -20.11 -3.84
C THR A 147 6.14 -20.05 -5.16
N PHE A 148 6.80 -20.02 -6.32
CA PHE A 148 6.11 -20.06 -7.62
C PHE A 148 5.42 -21.40 -7.89
N VAL A 149 6.04 -22.51 -7.48
CA VAL A 149 5.41 -23.84 -7.56
C VAL A 149 4.14 -23.88 -6.70
N ALA A 150 4.20 -23.38 -5.46
CA ALA A 150 3.04 -23.30 -4.58
C ALA A 150 1.93 -22.41 -5.16
N ILE A 151 2.27 -21.31 -5.84
CA ILE A 151 1.28 -20.49 -6.55
C ILE A 151 0.56 -21.31 -7.63
N ALA A 152 1.30 -22.07 -8.44
CA ALA A 152 0.73 -22.93 -9.47
C ALA A 152 -0.20 -24.00 -8.87
N ASP A 153 0.23 -24.66 -7.80
CA ASP A 153 -0.57 -25.68 -7.10
C ASP A 153 -1.85 -25.10 -6.50
N LEU A 154 -1.76 -23.92 -5.86
CA LEU A 154 -2.91 -23.23 -5.29
C LEU A 154 -3.92 -22.83 -6.36
N ILE A 155 -3.46 -22.29 -7.50
CA ILE A 155 -4.34 -21.93 -8.61
C ILE A 155 -4.98 -23.17 -9.25
N ASN A 156 -4.22 -24.26 -9.43
CA ASN A 156 -4.77 -25.52 -9.94
C ASN A 156 -5.83 -26.12 -9.01
N THR A 157 -5.68 -25.91 -7.70
CA THR A 157 -6.56 -26.49 -6.67
C THR A 157 -7.81 -25.64 -6.43
N PHE A 158 -7.64 -24.32 -6.33
CA PHE A 158 -8.66 -23.37 -5.88
C PHE A 158 -9.15 -22.41 -6.97
N GLY A 159 -8.58 -22.47 -8.17
CA GLY A 159 -8.90 -21.59 -9.29
C GLY A 159 -8.06 -20.32 -9.32
N THR A 160 -8.13 -19.59 -10.44
CA THR A 160 -7.32 -18.39 -10.71
C THR A 160 -7.60 -17.21 -9.77
N GLN A 161 -8.77 -17.19 -9.12
CA GLN A 161 -9.14 -16.16 -8.14
C GLN A 161 -8.38 -16.29 -6.81
N ALA A 162 -7.69 -17.40 -6.57
CA ALA A 162 -6.88 -17.58 -5.37
C ALA A 162 -5.71 -16.61 -5.34
N ILE A 163 -5.02 -16.43 -6.48
CA ILE A 163 -3.86 -15.57 -6.63
C ILE A 163 -3.88 -14.95 -8.03
N GLU A 164 -3.93 -13.62 -8.09
CA GLU A 164 -3.99 -12.89 -9.37
C GLU A 164 -2.72 -12.07 -9.65
N THR A 165 -2.06 -11.55 -8.62
CA THR A 165 -0.91 -10.64 -8.78
C THR A 165 0.30 -11.09 -7.98
N TYR A 166 1.45 -11.10 -8.65
CA TYR A 166 2.77 -11.20 -8.03
C TYR A 166 3.44 -9.83 -8.02
N ILE A 167 3.84 -9.35 -6.84
CA ILE A 167 4.40 -8.02 -6.63
C ILE A 167 5.91 -8.14 -6.41
N VAL A 168 6.69 -7.42 -7.21
CA VAL A 168 8.15 -7.36 -7.08
C VAL A 168 8.54 -6.09 -6.33
N SER A 169 8.92 -6.23 -5.06
CA SER A 169 9.39 -5.11 -4.21
C SER A 169 10.84 -4.72 -4.53
N MET A 170 11.20 -3.46 -4.25
CA MET A 170 12.47 -2.86 -4.65
C MET A 170 12.80 -3.05 -6.14
N THR A 171 11.81 -2.77 -7.00
CA THR A 171 12.00 -2.76 -8.46
C THR A 171 12.75 -1.50 -8.87
N LYS A 172 13.99 -1.67 -9.34
CA LYS A 172 14.89 -0.61 -9.81
C LYS A 172 14.97 -0.53 -11.33
N GLY A 173 14.72 -1.65 -12.01
CA GLY A 173 14.78 -1.78 -13.46
C GLY A 173 13.69 -2.68 -14.03
N ALA A 174 13.60 -2.72 -15.35
CA ALA A 174 12.68 -3.61 -16.05
C ALA A 174 13.06 -5.09 -15.91
N ASP A 175 14.35 -5.40 -15.73
CA ASP A 175 14.88 -6.75 -15.52
C ASP A 175 14.37 -7.37 -14.22
N ASP A 176 14.18 -6.59 -13.15
CA ASP A 176 13.65 -7.10 -11.88
C ASP A 176 12.25 -7.72 -12.06
N LEU A 177 11.40 -7.12 -12.90
CA LEU A 177 10.07 -7.64 -13.17
C LEU A 177 10.13 -8.86 -14.10
N ILE A 178 10.95 -8.80 -15.15
CA ILE A 178 11.12 -9.94 -16.08
C ILE A 178 11.74 -11.15 -15.38
N ALA A 179 12.62 -10.95 -14.40
CA ALA A 179 13.17 -12.03 -13.59
C ALA A 179 12.07 -12.88 -12.94
N ALA A 180 11.06 -12.24 -12.34
CA ALA A 180 9.90 -12.93 -11.78
C ALA A 180 9.07 -13.65 -12.86
N VAL A 181 8.91 -13.06 -14.04
CA VAL A 181 8.19 -13.68 -15.18
C VAL A 181 8.90 -14.94 -15.69
N VAL A 182 10.23 -14.92 -15.77
CA VAL A 182 11.04 -16.09 -16.17
C VAL A 182 10.90 -17.23 -15.16
N ILE A 183 10.94 -16.94 -13.86
CA ILE A 183 10.73 -17.96 -12.82
C ILE A 183 9.29 -18.50 -12.87
N ALA A 184 8.30 -17.64 -13.13
CA ALA A 184 6.92 -18.06 -13.33
C ALA A 184 6.75 -18.95 -14.57
N GLN A 185 7.52 -18.71 -15.65
CA GLN A 185 7.55 -19.61 -16.79
C GLN A 185 8.10 -20.99 -16.40
N GLN A 186 9.18 -21.04 -15.62
CA GLN A 186 9.73 -22.29 -15.09
C GLN A 186 8.71 -23.07 -14.23
N ALA A 187 7.85 -22.37 -13.48
CA ALA A 187 6.77 -22.98 -12.69
C ALA A 187 5.48 -23.28 -13.50
N GLY A 188 5.46 -23.03 -14.81
CA GLY A 188 4.30 -23.30 -15.68
C GLY A 188 3.14 -22.30 -15.53
N LEU A 189 3.38 -21.15 -14.87
CA LEU A 189 2.42 -20.05 -14.73
C LEU A 189 2.37 -19.15 -15.96
N VAL A 190 3.46 -19.10 -16.73
CA VAL A 190 3.58 -18.34 -17.98
C VAL A 190 4.12 -19.26 -19.08
N ASP A 191 3.48 -19.25 -20.24
CA ASP A 191 3.96 -19.94 -21.44
C ASP A 191 3.51 -19.15 -22.67
N ILE A 192 4.44 -18.45 -23.30
CA ILE A 192 4.17 -17.58 -24.46
C ILE A 192 3.76 -18.41 -25.68
N ALA A 193 4.37 -19.58 -25.89
CA ALA A 193 4.06 -20.45 -27.02
C ALA A 193 2.66 -21.06 -26.87
N ALA A 194 2.30 -21.48 -25.65
CA ALA A 194 0.96 -21.98 -25.33
C ALA A 194 -0.07 -20.87 -25.09
N LYS A 195 0.29 -19.58 -25.23
CA LYS A 195 -0.58 -18.42 -24.99
C LYS A 195 -1.23 -18.46 -23.60
N LYS A 196 -0.41 -18.71 -22.57
CA LYS A 196 -0.83 -18.84 -21.18
C LYS A 196 -0.13 -17.82 -20.30
N ALA A 197 -0.89 -17.06 -19.52
CA ALA A 197 -0.39 -16.29 -18.38
C ALA A 197 -1.45 -16.33 -17.26
N THR A 198 -1.16 -17.07 -16.20
CA THR A 198 -2.16 -17.35 -15.14
C THR A 198 -2.25 -16.20 -14.13
N ILE A 199 -1.17 -15.45 -13.93
CA ILE A 199 -1.06 -14.32 -12.99
C ILE A 199 -0.48 -13.08 -13.68
N GLY A 200 -0.75 -11.91 -13.12
CA GLY A 200 -0.11 -10.64 -13.48
C GLY A 200 1.11 -10.34 -12.61
N PHE A 201 1.97 -9.43 -13.07
CA PHE A 201 3.20 -9.02 -12.39
C PHE A 201 3.20 -7.51 -12.20
N ALA A 202 3.34 -7.05 -10.95
CA ALA A 202 3.33 -5.64 -10.60
C ALA A 202 4.69 -5.21 -10.04
N PRO A 203 5.39 -4.24 -10.67
CA PRO A 203 6.54 -3.63 -10.04
C PRO A 203 6.06 -2.74 -8.89
N LEU A 204 6.74 -2.82 -7.75
CA LEU A 204 6.55 -1.91 -6.62
C LEU A 204 7.71 -0.91 -6.59
N LEU A 205 7.36 0.35 -6.84
CA LEU A 205 8.27 1.50 -6.87
C LEU A 205 8.22 2.20 -5.51
N GLU A 206 9.30 2.12 -4.73
CA GLU A 206 9.32 2.49 -3.30
C GLU A 206 10.16 3.74 -3.03
N THR A 207 11.20 4.00 -3.82
CA THR A 207 12.13 5.13 -3.62
C THR A 207 11.87 6.26 -4.60
N VAL A 208 12.39 7.47 -4.30
CA VAL A 208 12.27 8.61 -5.22
C VAL A 208 12.97 8.34 -6.57
N ALA A 209 14.10 7.63 -6.55
CA ALA A 209 14.80 7.24 -7.78
C ALA A 209 13.90 6.39 -8.69
N GLU A 210 13.25 5.38 -8.13
CA GLU A 210 12.36 4.46 -8.84
C GLU A 210 11.09 5.18 -9.33
N LEU A 211 10.50 6.06 -8.50
CA LEU A 211 9.35 6.88 -8.90
C LEU A 211 9.69 7.81 -10.08
N ARG A 212 10.89 8.39 -10.10
CA ARG A 212 11.36 9.23 -11.21
C ARG A 212 11.57 8.42 -12.50
N ALA A 213 12.10 7.20 -12.38
CA ALA A 213 12.34 6.26 -13.47
C ALA A 213 11.09 5.45 -13.89
N SER A 214 9.97 5.57 -13.18
CA SER A 214 8.73 4.81 -13.39
C SER A 214 8.28 4.69 -14.85
N GLY A 215 8.27 5.82 -15.57
CA GLY A 215 7.91 5.86 -16.99
C GLY A 215 8.89 5.08 -17.88
N GLU A 216 10.20 5.20 -17.63
CA GLU A 216 11.25 4.50 -18.39
C GLU A 216 11.18 2.99 -18.16
N ILE A 217 10.97 2.55 -16.91
CA ILE A 217 10.82 1.14 -16.55
C ILE A 217 9.60 0.54 -17.28
N LEU A 218 8.44 1.20 -17.17
CA LEU A 218 7.21 0.71 -17.80
C LEU A 218 7.31 0.73 -19.33
N GLU A 219 7.89 1.78 -19.91
CA GLU A 219 8.08 1.89 -21.35
C GLU A 219 9.00 0.79 -21.88
N LYS A 220 10.12 0.53 -21.20
CA LYS A 220 11.04 -0.56 -21.56
C LYS A 220 10.35 -1.93 -21.55
N LEU A 221 9.52 -2.18 -20.53
CA LEU A 221 8.70 -3.38 -20.44
C LEU A 221 7.70 -3.48 -21.61
N LEU A 222 6.87 -2.45 -21.82
CA LEU A 222 5.78 -2.51 -22.82
C LEU A 222 6.27 -2.42 -24.27
N SER A 223 7.46 -1.85 -24.50
CA SER A 223 8.09 -1.82 -25.82
C SER A 223 8.69 -3.16 -26.23
N ASN A 224 8.97 -4.06 -25.29
CA ASN A 224 9.48 -5.40 -25.56
C ASN A 224 8.34 -6.34 -26.01
N PRO A 225 8.39 -6.92 -27.22
CA PRO A 225 7.31 -7.77 -27.74
C PRO A 225 7.00 -9.01 -26.88
N THR A 226 8.02 -9.60 -26.24
CA THR A 226 7.87 -10.78 -25.40
C THR A 226 7.08 -10.45 -24.13
N TYR A 227 7.43 -9.36 -23.43
CA TYR A 227 6.66 -8.93 -22.27
C TYR A 227 5.27 -8.40 -22.64
N ARG A 228 5.16 -7.68 -23.76
CA ARG A 228 3.87 -7.20 -24.27
C ARG A 228 2.89 -8.35 -24.51
N ALA A 229 3.38 -9.52 -24.95
CA ALA A 229 2.56 -10.72 -25.10
C ALA A 229 2.05 -11.25 -23.74
N VAL A 230 2.86 -11.22 -22.67
CA VAL A 230 2.41 -11.56 -21.31
C VAL A 230 1.25 -10.67 -20.89
N VAL A 231 1.38 -9.36 -21.09
CA VAL A 231 0.34 -8.37 -20.73
C VAL A 231 -0.94 -8.58 -21.56
N ALA A 232 -0.82 -8.91 -22.85
CA ALA A 232 -1.98 -9.23 -23.69
C ALA A 232 -2.75 -10.48 -23.22
N LEU A 233 -2.04 -11.49 -22.70
CA LEU A 233 -2.63 -12.69 -22.11
C LEU A 233 -3.32 -12.43 -20.76
N ARG A 234 -3.13 -11.23 -20.21
CA ARG A 234 -3.78 -10.72 -18.99
C ARG A 234 -4.74 -9.58 -19.32
N ASP A 235 -5.41 -9.65 -20.47
CA ASP A 235 -6.43 -8.70 -20.93
C ASP A 235 -5.92 -7.25 -21.06
N ASP A 236 -4.67 -7.11 -21.48
CA ASP A 236 -4.00 -5.81 -21.61
C ASP A 236 -4.00 -4.99 -20.31
N LEU A 237 -4.00 -5.67 -19.16
CA LEU A 237 -3.94 -5.06 -17.83
C LEU A 237 -2.51 -5.09 -17.28
N GLN A 238 -1.95 -3.90 -17.02
CA GLN A 238 -0.70 -3.75 -16.29
C GLN A 238 -0.95 -3.10 -14.94
N GLU A 239 -0.63 -3.83 -13.87
CA GLU A 239 -0.62 -3.27 -12.51
C GLU A 239 0.75 -2.67 -12.18
N VAL A 240 0.77 -1.52 -11.49
CA VAL A 240 1.98 -0.92 -10.91
C VAL A 240 1.69 -0.49 -9.48
N MET A 241 2.49 -0.95 -8.51
CA MET A 241 2.31 -0.61 -7.10
C MET A 241 3.21 0.58 -6.71
N LEU A 242 2.65 1.51 -5.94
CA LEU A 242 3.35 2.71 -5.48
C LEU A 242 3.57 2.69 -3.96
N GLY A 243 4.83 2.82 -3.54
CA GLY A 243 5.25 2.83 -2.13
C GLY A 243 5.26 4.25 -1.53
N TYR A 244 4.22 4.59 -0.76
CA TYR A 244 4.12 5.91 -0.12
C TYR A 244 4.99 6.05 1.13
N SER A 245 4.90 5.11 2.07
CA SER A 245 5.64 5.22 3.34
C SER A 245 7.16 5.12 3.16
N ASP A 246 7.64 4.28 2.24
CA ASP A 246 9.07 4.12 1.97
C ASP A 246 9.66 5.34 1.26
N SER A 247 8.95 5.93 0.28
CA SER A 247 9.39 7.18 -0.36
C SER A 247 9.33 8.37 0.60
N ASN A 248 8.34 8.43 1.49
CA ASN A 248 8.27 9.45 2.54
C ASN A 248 9.46 9.33 3.52
N LYS A 249 9.79 8.10 3.94
CA LYS A 249 10.98 7.86 4.79
C LYS A 249 12.26 8.37 4.11
N ASP A 250 12.40 8.18 2.80
CA ASP A 250 13.59 8.58 2.04
C ASP A 250 13.69 10.09 1.81
N ALA A 251 12.56 10.75 1.51
CA ALA A 251 12.56 12.10 0.93
C ALA A 251 11.68 13.14 1.63
N GLY A 252 10.93 12.75 2.66
CA GLY A 252 9.96 13.60 3.34
C GLY A 252 8.63 13.72 2.59
N ILE A 253 7.61 14.25 3.27
CA ILE A 253 6.21 14.15 2.81
C ILE A 253 5.94 14.97 1.54
N ALA A 254 6.51 16.18 1.43
CA ALA A 254 6.30 17.05 0.27
C ALA A 254 6.85 16.40 -1.02
N THR A 255 8.12 16.02 -0.97
CA THR A 255 8.83 15.41 -2.09
C THR A 255 8.22 14.07 -2.49
N SER A 256 7.94 13.19 -1.52
CA SER A 256 7.37 11.87 -1.81
C SER A 256 5.99 11.96 -2.46
N GLN A 257 5.08 12.80 -1.96
CA GLN A 257 3.77 12.99 -2.57
C GLN A 257 3.86 13.60 -3.97
N TRP A 258 4.77 14.57 -4.16
CA TRP A 258 4.98 15.18 -5.47
C TRP A 258 5.53 14.19 -6.50
N GLU A 259 6.54 13.41 -6.14
CA GLU A 259 7.14 12.43 -7.04
C GLU A 259 6.17 11.28 -7.35
N ILE A 260 5.35 10.85 -6.40
CA ILE A 260 4.26 9.90 -6.65
C ILE A 260 3.23 10.47 -7.62
N HIS A 261 2.85 11.74 -7.46
CA HIS A 261 1.90 12.40 -8.36
C HIS A 261 2.47 12.49 -9.79
N ARG A 262 3.76 12.79 -9.94
CA ARG A 262 4.45 12.79 -11.24
C ARG A 262 4.59 11.39 -11.84
N ALA A 263 4.95 10.39 -11.03
CA ALA A 263 5.08 9.01 -11.47
C ALA A 263 3.77 8.49 -12.06
N GLN A 264 2.65 8.74 -11.39
CA GLN A 264 1.32 8.37 -11.88
C GLN A 264 0.99 9.00 -13.25
N ARG A 265 1.31 10.30 -13.44
CA ARG A 265 1.15 10.97 -14.74
C ARG A 265 1.98 10.28 -15.83
N LYS A 266 3.27 10.02 -15.57
CA LYS A 266 4.16 9.33 -16.51
C LYS A 266 3.68 7.92 -16.85
N LEU A 267 3.32 7.13 -15.85
CA LEU A 267 2.83 5.76 -16.02
C LEU A 267 1.55 5.73 -16.85
N ARG A 268 0.60 6.64 -16.59
CA ARG A 268 -0.61 6.82 -17.39
C ARG A 268 -0.28 7.09 -18.85
N ASP A 269 0.59 8.08 -19.11
CA ASP A 269 0.92 8.49 -20.48
C ASP A 269 1.59 7.35 -21.26
N VAL A 270 2.47 6.59 -20.61
CA VAL A 270 3.09 5.39 -21.19
C VAL A 270 2.05 4.30 -21.45
N ALA A 271 1.18 3.99 -20.50
CA ALA A 271 0.15 2.97 -20.68
C ALA A 271 -0.81 3.32 -21.84
N MET A 272 -1.22 4.59 -21.94
CA MET A 272 -2.01 5.11 -23.07
C MET A 272 -1.27 4.94 -24.40
N LYS A 273 0.03 5.26 -24.45
CA LYS A 273 0.87 5.11 -25.66
C LYS A 273 0.87 3.67 -26.19
N TYR A 274 0.85 2.67 -25.31
CA TYR A 274 0.89 1.24 -25.68
C TYR A 274 -0.48 0.56 -25.70
N GLY A 275 -1.58 1.30 -25.48
CA GLY A 275 -2.95 0.78 -25.47
C GLY A 275 -3.20 -0.24 -24.35
N VAL A 276 -2.57 -0.04 -23.20
CA VAL A 276 -2.67 -0.93 -22.02
C VAL A 276 -3.50 -0.25 -20.94
N THR A 277 -4.38 -1.01 -20.29
CA THR A 277 -5.10 -0.56 -19.11
C THR A 277 -4.15 -0.53 -17.93
N LEU A 278 -3.91 0.65 -17.35
CA LEU A 278 -3.10 0.81 -16.16
C LEU A 278 -3.96 0.66 -14.90
N ARG A 279 -3.59 -0.26 -14.01
CA ARG A 279 -4.13 -0.32 -12.65
C ARG A 279 -3.06 0.11 -11.66
N LEU A 280 -3.25 1.26 -11.04
CA LEU A 280 -2.37 1.70 -9.96
C LEU A 280 -2.78 1.02 -8.66
N PHE A 281 -1.83 0.32 -8.04
CA PHE A 281 -1.99 -0.24 -6.71
C PHE A 281 -1.38 0.69 -5.67
N HIS A 282 -2.24 1.39 -4.94
CA HIS A 282 -1.85 2.32 -3.90
C HIS A 282 -1.41 1.57 -2.63
N GLY A 283 -0.11 1.60 -2.34
CA GLY A 283 0.48 0.96 -1.17
C GLY A 283 0.14 1.64 0.16
N ARG A 284 0.67 1.06 1.25
CA ARG A 284 0.51 1.59 2.60
C ARG A 284 0.96 3.06 2.64
N GLY A 285 0.07 3.91 3.14
CA GLY A 285 0.45 5.22 3.59
C GLY A 285 0.22 6.38 2.62
N GLY A 286 -0.51 6.17 1.54
CA GLY A 286 -1.10 7.27 0.78
C GLY A 286 -2.31 7.88 1.51
N SER A 287 -2.64 9.13 1.18
CA SER A 287 -3.89 9.77 1.61
C SER A 287 -5.12 8.88 1.36
N VAL A 288 -5.10 8.12 0.26
CA VAL A 288 -6.16 7.18 -0.18
C VAL A 288 -6.45 6.07 0.84
N GLY A 289 -5.41 5.49 1.47
CA GLY A 289 -5.53 4.33 2.36
C GLY A 289 -5.55 4.66 3.86
N ARG A 290 -5.39 5.93 4.24
CA ARG A 290 -5.13 6.31 5.64
C ARG A 290 -6.35 6.69 6.47
N GLY A 291 -7.55 6.85 5.88
CA GLY A 291 -8.77 7.20 6.62
C GLY A 291 -8.66 8.49 7.48
N GLY A 292 -7.68 9.35 7.18
CA GLY A 292 -7.42 10.60 7.90
C GLY A 292 -8.17 11.75 7.29
N GLY A 293 -7.98 11.94 5.99
CA GLY A 293 -8.94 12.65 5.15
C GLY A 293 -9.98 11.67 4.58
N PRO A 294 -11.08 12.19 4.02
CA PRO A 294 -12.06 11.37 3.32
C PRO A 294 -11.36 10.62 2.17
N THR A 295 -11.45 9.28 2.12
CA THR A 295 -10.94 8.46 1.01
C THR A 295 -11.43 8.98 -0.34
N TYR A 296 -12.60 9.61 -0.36
CA TYR A 296 -13.15 10.33 -1.50
C TYR A 296 -12.19 11.39 -2.06
N GLU A 297 -11.82 12.39 -1.25
CA GLU A 297 -10.96 13.52 -1.66
C GLU A 297 -9.60 13.03 -2.17
N ALA A 298 -9.05 12.01 -1.52
CA ALA A 298 -7.78 11.44 -1.91
C ALA A 298 -7.80 10.79 -3.30
N LEU A 299 -8.93 10.20 -3.71
CA LEU A 299 -9.11 9.62 -5.04
C LEU A 299 -9.36 10.71 -6.10
N ILE A 300 -10.13 11.74 -5.77
CA ILE A 300 -10.36 12.89 -6.66
C ILE A 300 -9.07 13.67 -6.90
N ALA A 301 -8.18 13.73 -5.92
CA ALA A 301 -6.88 14.38 -5.99
C ALA A 301 -5.84 13.65 -6.85
N LEU A 302 -6.13 12.43 -7.32
CA LEU A 302 -5.23 11.71 -8.22
C LEU A 302 -5.17 12.38 -9.60
N PRO A 303 -4.06 12.21 -10.35
CA PRO A 303 -3.97 12.74 -11.70
C PRO A 303 -5.12 12.29 -12.60
N TRP A 304 -5.56 13.16 -13.51
CA TRP A 304 -6.58 12.79 -14.50
C TRP A 304 -6.20 11.51 -15.25
N GLY A 305 -7.16 10.63 -15.53
CA GLY A 305 -6.94 9.37 -16.24
C GLY A 305 -6.07 8.34 -15.50
N SER A 306 -5.65 8.57 -14.25
CA SER A 306 -4.94 7.56 -13.46
C SER A 306 -5.87 6.53 -12.82
N VAL A 307 -7.17 6.83 -12.76
CA VAL A 307 -8.24 5.91 -12.37
C VAL A 307 -9.13 5.70 -13.59
N ASP A 308 -9.22 4.46 -14.06
CA ASP A 308 -10.06 4.09 -15.21
C ASP A 308 -10.90 2.85 -14.91
N GLY A 309 -11.93 3.02 -14.08
CA GLY A 309 -12.88 1.96 -13.71
C GLY A 309 -12.34 0.93 -12.71
N GLN A 310 -11.04 0.99 -12.36
CA GLN A 310 -10.41 0.07 -11.42
C GLN A 310 -9.59 0.84 -10.38
N ILE A 311 -9.72 0.41 -9.12
CA ILE A 311 -8.91 0.91 -8.00
C ILE A 311 -8.43 -0.29 -7.19
N LYS A 312 -7.13 -0.31 -6.89
CA LYS A 312 -6.55 -1.24 -5.93
C LYS A 312 -5.80 -0.43 -4.88
N MET A 313 -6.12 -0.64 -3.61
CA MET A 313 -5.50 0.08 -2.51
C MET A 313 -5.26 -0.84 -1.32
N THR A 314 -4.21 -0.56 -0.56
CA THR A 314 -3.89 -1.28 0.67
C THR A 314 -4.66 -0.64 1.83
N GLU A 315 -5.62 -1.36 2.40
CA GLU A 315 -6.20 -0.98 3.70
C GLU A 315 -5.25 -1.39 4.82
N GLN A 316 -4.85 -0.43 5.66
CA GLN A 316 -3.89 -0.69 6.74
C GLN A 316 -4.59 -1.44 7.89
N GLY A 317 -3.89 -2.40 8.52
CA GLY A 317 -4.47 -3.16 9.64
C GLY A 317 -4.96 -2.28 10.78
N GLU A 318 -4.29 -1.16 11.05
CA GLU A 318 -4.67 -0.20 12.07
C GLU A 318 -5.96 0.60 11.77
N VAL A 319 -6.43 0.65 10.52
CA VAL A 319 -7.66 1.35 10.12
C VAL A 319 -8.85 0.42 9.87
N ILE A 320 -8.63 -0.91 9.83
CA ILE A 320 -9.69 -1.88 9.54
C ILE A 320 -10.86 -1.76 10.53
N SER A 321 -10.58 -1.63 11.82
CA SER A 321 -11.64 -1.51 12.83
C SER A 321 -12.45 -0.22 12.65
N ASP A 322 -11.82 0.88 12.26
CA ASP A 322 -12.52 2.15 12.06
C ASP A 322 -13.40 2.15 10.80
N LYS A 323 -12.99 1.43 9.76
CA LYS A 323 -13.73 1.38 8.49
C LYS A 323 -14.74 0.25 8.42
N TYR A 324 -14.50 -0.87 9.09
CA TYR A 324 -15.25 -2.11 8.83
C TYR A 324 -15.77 -2.83 10.09
N SER A 325 -15.54 -2.32 11.31
CA SER A 325 -16.01 -3.02 12.54
C SER A 325 -17.53 -3.08 12.68
N LEU A 326 -18.24 -2.11 12.10
CA LEU A 326 -19.69 -2.05 12.09
C LEU A 326 -20.19 -2.07 10.65
N PRO A 327 -21.29 -2.79 10.33
CA PRO A 327 -21.84 -2.83 8.98
C PRO A 327 -22.16 -1.45 8.39
N ALA A 328 -22.57 -0.48 9.22
CA ALA A 328 -22.82 0.89 8.79
C ALA A 328 -21.55 1.61 8.31
N LEU A 329 -20.45 1.46 9.05
CA LEU A 329 -19.14 2.02 8.69
C LEU A 329 -18.60 1.37 7.42
N ALA A 330 -18.70 0.03 7.33
CA ALA A 330 -18.28 -0.72 6.15
C ALA A 330 -19.02 -0.25 4.90
N ARG A 331 -20.34 -0.04 5.02
CA ARG A 331 -21.18 0.49 3.94
C ARG A 331 -20.72 1.89 3.53
N GLU A 332 -20.60 2.82 4.48
CA GLU A 332 -20.18 4.20 4.22
C GLU A 332 -18.82 4.25 3.51
N ASN A 333 -17.84 3.48 4.00
CA ASN A 333 -16.51 3.44 3.40
C ASN A 333 -16.52 2.90 1.96
N VAL A 334 -17.28 1.83 1.68
CA VAL A 334 -17.43 1.28 0.33
C VAL A 334 -18.20 2.25 -0.58
N GLU A 335 -19.24 2.92 -0.05
CA GLU A 335 -20.04 3.90 -0.77
C GLU A 335 -19.21 5.12 -1.19
N LEU A 336 -18.41 5.68 -0.27
CA LEU A 336 -17.48 6.78 -0.57
C LEU A 336 -16.41 6.38 -1.59
N THR A 337 -15.86 5.16 -1.45
CA THR A 337 -14.84 4.66 -2.39
C THR A 337 -15.43 4.48 -3.78
N LEU A 338 -16.63 3.90 -3.89
CA LEU A 338 -17.34 3.72 -5.16
C LEU A 338 -17.70 5.06 -5.80
N ALA A 339 -18.23 6.01 -5.03
CA ALA A 339 -18.60 7.33 -5.53
C ALA A 339 -17.38 8.06 -6.12
N ALA A 340 -16.26 8.08 -5.40
CA ALA A 340 -15.04 8.71 -5.87
C ALA A 340 -14.43 7.99 -7.07
N ALA A 341 -14.48 6.65 -7.09
CA ALA A 341 -14.02 5.86 -8.23
C ALA A 341 -14.80 6.19 -9.51
N LEU A 342 -16.13 6.26 -9.39
CA LEU A 342 -17.02 6.60 -10.51
C LEU A 342 -16.76 8.04 -10.98
N GLU A 343 -16.69 8.99 -10.06
CA GLU A 343 -16.40 10.38 -10.42
C GLU A 343 -15.03 10.53 -11.08
N ALA A 344 -13.97 9.97 -10.50
CA ALA A 344 -12.63 10.03 -11.07
C ALA A 344 -12.59 9.37 -12.46
N THR A 345 -13.24 8.22 -12.61
CA THR A 345 -13.30 7.49 -13.88
C THR A 345 -14.04 8.28 -14.96
N VAL A 346 -15.17 8.92 -14.63
CA VAL A 346 -16.05 9.55 -15.63
C VAL A 346 -15.72 11.01 -15.87
N LEU A 347 -15.40 11.78 -14.82
CA LEU A 347 -15.23 13.23 -14.89
C LEU A 347 -13.76 13.68 -14.96
N ASN A 348 -12.81 12.89 -14.46
CA ASN A 348 -11.39 13.27 -14.42
C ASN A 348 -10.60 12.71 -15.63
N ARG A 349 -11.10 12.94 -16.86
CA ARG A 349 -10.50 12.41 -18.11
C ARG A 349 -9.47 13.32 -18.78
N ALA A 350 -9.38 14.58 -18.36
CA ALA A 350 -8.52 15.59 -18.96
C ALA A 350 -8.07 16.59 -17.89
N PRO A 351 -6.97 17.33 -18.10
CA PRO A 351 -6.62 18.42 -17.20
C PRO A 351 -7.75 19.46 -17.15
N ARG A 352 -8.12 19.89 -15.93
CA ARG A 352 -9.16 20.93 -15.74
C ARG A 352 -8.62 22.34 -16.00
N GLN A 353 -7.31 22.51 -15.92
CA GLN A 353 -6.62 23.79 -16.04
C GLN A 353 -5.89 23.94 -17.37
N ALA A 354 -5.61 25.19 -17.75
CA ALA A 354 -4.84 25.46 -18.95
C ALA A 354 -3.40 24.93 -18.79
N PRO A 355 -2.74 24.53 -19.90
CA PRO A 355 -1.37 24.03 -19.85
C PRO A 355 -0.36 24.99 -19.20
N GLN A 356 -0.58 26.30 -19.35
CA GLN A 356 0.28 27.35 -18.78
C GLN A 356 0.17 27.39 -17.24
N ASP A 357 -1.05 27.34 -16.71
CA ASP A 357 -1.29 27.28 -15.26
C ASP A 357 -0.68 26.02 -14.67
N LEU A 358 -0.87 24.87 -15.33
CA LEU A 358 -0.27 23.61 -14.91
C LEU A 358 1.25 23.65 -14.91
N ALA A 359 1.88 24.30 -15.89
CA ALA A 359 3.32 24.47 -15.91
C ALA A 359 3.79 25.30 -14.70
N GLN A 360 3.14 26.43 -14.44
CA GLN A 360 3.44 27.30 -13.30
C GLN A 360 3.25 26.57 -11.95
N TRP A 361 2.16 25.79 -11.81
CA TRP A 361 1.90 25.02 -10.60
C TRP A 361 2.91 23.89 -10.41
N ASN A 362 3.32 23.22 -11.50
CA ASN A 362 4.36 22.20 -11.44
C ASN A 362 5.71 22.81 -11.01
N ASP A 363 6.08 23.97 -11.55
CA ASP A 363 7.33 24.66 -11.20
C ASP A 363 7.31 25.11 -9.73
N CYS A 364 6.18 25.66 -9.27
CA CYS A 364 5.99 26.03 -7.86
C CYS A 364 6.09 24.80 -6.94
N MET A 365 5.43 23.69 -7.29
CA MET A 365 5.49 22.46 -6.49
C MET A 365 6.88 21.80 -6.54
N GLN A 366 7.61 21.93 -7.65
CA GLN A 366 8.99 21.47 -7.77
C GLN A 366 9.91 22.25 -6.81
N LEU A 367 9.75 23.57 -6.72
CA LEU A 367 10.49 24.40 -5.77
C LEU A 367 10.21 24.03 -4.30
N ILE A 368 8.93 23.79 -3.96
CA ILE A 368 8.54 23.28 -2.63
C ILE A 368 9.25 21.96 -2.37
N SER A 369 9.12 21.02 -3.30
CA SER A 369 9.70 19.68 -3.21
C SER A 369 11.22 19.72 -3.01
N ASP A 370 11.97 20.47 -3.82
CA ASP A 370 13.44 20.50 -3.75
C ASP A 370 13.94 21.12 -2.44
N SER A 371 13.28 22.17 -1.98
CA SER A 371 13.61 22.84 -0.72
C SER A 371 13.26 21.98 0.50
N SER A 372 12.07 21.35 0.49
CA SER A 372 11.65 20.40 1.52
C SER A 372 12.55 19.16 1.57
N PHE A 373 12.93 18.61 0.41
CA PHE A 373 13.84 17.48 0.32
C PHE A 373 15.17 17.79 0.98
N LYS A 374 15.78 18.93 0.62
CA LYS A 374 17.06 19.36 1.20
C LYS A 374 16.99 19.48 2.72
N GLN A 375 15.95 20.10 3.24
CA GLN A 375 15.75 20.27 4.69
C GLN A 375 15.54 18.92 5.38
N TYR A 376 14.69 18.05 4.82
CA TYR A 376 14.47 16.72 5.37
C TYR A 376 15.75 15.89 5.39
N ARG A 377 16.52 15.87 4.29
CA ARG A 377 17.81 15.17 4.21
C ARG A 377 18.83 15.69 5.22
N SER A 378 18.88 17.01 5.47
CA SER A 378 19.80 17.55 6.49
C SER A 378 19.51 17.02 7.90
N LEU A 379 18.26 16.65 8.20
CA LEU A 379 17.93 15.96 9.45
C LEU A 379 18.29 14.48 9.35
N VAL A 380 17.76 13.76 8.36
CA VAL A 380 17.83 12.29 8.32
C VAL A 380 19.21 11.72 8.01
N GLU A 381 20.07 12.49 7.35
CA GLU A 381 21.45 12.11 7.07
C GLU A 381 22.41 12.48 8.22
N HIS A 382 21.95 13.19 9.26
CA HIS A 382 22.80 13.57 10.37
C HIS A 382 23.31 12.30 11.10
N PRO A 383 24.64 12.14 11.30
CA PRO A 383 25.23 10.92 11.85
C PRO A 383 24.68 10.52 13.23
N ASP A 384 24.35 11.51 14.05
CA ASP A 384 23.81 11.30 15.40
C ASP A 384 22.29 11.10 15.47
N LEU A 385 21.55 11.33 14.37
CA LEU A 385 20.09 11.17 14.38
C LEU A 385 19.65 9.74 14.76
N PRO A 386 20.28 8.65 14.29
CA PRO A 386 19.92 7.31 14.73
C PRO A 386 19.94 7.18 16.25
N ALA A 387 20.97 7.70 16.93
CA ALA A 387 21.07 7.65 18.38
C ALA A 387 19.94 8.45 19.06
N TYR A 388 19.65 9.66 18.56
CA TYR A 388 18.52 10.48 19.03
C TYR A 388 17.18 9.77 18.82
N PHE A 389 16.95 9.17 17.66
CA PHE A 389 15.71 8.47 17.33
C PHE A 389 15.47 7.27 18.24
N TYR A 390 16.49 6.43 18.46
CA TYR A 390 16.37 5.29 19.38
C TYR A 390 16.16 5.74 20.83
N ALA A 391 16.83 6.81 21.26
CA ALA A 391 16.68 7.34 22.61
C ALA A 391 15.32 8.05 22.82
N SER A 392 14.81 8.79 21.85
CA SER A 392 13.59 9.58 21.99
C SER A 392 12.30 8.80 21.73
N THR A 393 12.39 7.57 21.21
CA THR A 393 11.24 6.76 20.79
C THR A 393 11.25 5.35 21.39
N PRO A 394 10.10 4.66 21.50
CA PRO A 394 10.03 3.25 21.90
C PRO A 394 10.20 2.27 20.72
N VAL A 395 10.89 2.66 19.64
CA VAL A 395 10.94 1.88 18.40
C VAL A 395 11.58 0.49 18.60
N GLU A 396 12.53 0.36 19.53
CA GLU A 396 13.19 -0.91 19.82
C GLU A 396 12.23 -1.91 20.46
N GLN A 397 11.27 -1.41 21.23
CA GLN A 397 10.24 -2.23 21.88
C GLN A 397 9.16 -2.71 20.90
N LEU A 398 9.10 -2.17 19.68
CA LEU A 398 8.16 -2.63 18.65
C LEU A 398 8.40 -4.10 18.27
N GLY A 399 9.67 -4.54 18.24
CA GLY A 399 10.00 -5.95 17.98
C GLY A 399 9.46 -6.90 19.06
N ASN A 400 9.27 -6.40 20.29
CA ASN A 400 8.80 -7.18 21.43
C ASN A 400 7.28 -7.25 21.53
N LEU A 401 6.56 -6.46 20.73
CA LEU A 401 5.11 -6.36 20.81
C LEU A 401 4.36 -7.52 20.12
N PHE A 402 5.07 -8.40 19.39
CA PHE A 402 4.47 -9.43 18.52
C PHE A 402 3.35 -8.88 17.60
N LEU A 403 3.31 -7.56 17.36
CA LEU A 403 2.29 -6.86 16.56
C LEU A 403 2.44 -7.10 15.06
N GLY A 404 3.59 -7.62 14.62
CA GLY A 404 3.85 -7.94 13.23
C GLY A 404 4.57 -9.28 13.12
N SER A 405 4.24 -10.05 12.08
CA SER A 405 4.93 -11.29 11.72
C SER A 405 6.35 -11.08 11.19
N ARG A 406 6.76 -9.81 10.99
CA ARG A 406 8.02 -9.44 10.33
C ARG A 406 8.97 -8.71 11.30
N PRO A 407 10.28 -8.98 11.22
CA PRO A 407 11.28 -8.22 11.99
C PRO A 407 11.25 -6.72 11.67
N SER A 408 11.59 -5.87 12.64
CA SER A 408 11.63 -4.42 12.49
C SER A 408 12.79 -3.91 11.61
N ARG A 409 13.85 -4.73 11.45
CA ARG A 409 15.03 -4.44 10.62
C ARG A 409 15.17 -5.47 9.48
N ARG A 410 15.89 -5.10 8.42
CA ARG A 410 16.36 -6.05 7.39
C ARG A 410 17.52 -6.89 7.98
N PRO A 411 17.60 -8.22 7.73
CA PRO A 411 18.59 -9.11 8.36
C PRO A 411 20.05 -8.72 8.13
N ASP A 412 20.36 -8.13 6.96
CA ASP A 412 21.75 -7.98 6.48
C ASP A 412 22.33 -6.57 6.61
N ALA A 413 21.69 -5.67 7.37
CA ALA A 413 22.07 -4.26 7.39
C ALA A 413 22.61 -3.80 8.75
N THR A 414 23.75 -3.10 8.70
CA THR A 414 24.46 -2.49 9.84
C THR A 414 23.56 -1.52 10.63
N SER A 415 23.93 -1.26 11.89
CA SER A 415 23.24 -0.35 12.80
C SER A 415 23.12 1.07 12.22
N GLY A 416 21.93 1.45 11.76
CA GLY A 416 21.65 2.76 11.17
C GLY A 416 20.18 2.92 10.78
N LEU A 417 19.76 4.13 10.36
CA LEU A 417 18.38 4.38 9.94
C LEU A 417 18.05 3.78 8.57
N GLY A 418 19.04 3.53 7.71
CA GLY A 418 18.84 2.91 6.39
C GLY A 418 18.27 1.48 6.44
N SER A 419 18.55 0.73 7.52
CA SER A 419 18.05 -0.64 7.72
C SER A 419 16.65 -0.71 8.33
N LEU A 420 16.16 0.42 8.85
CA LEU A 420 14.86 0.53 9.50
C LEU A 420 13.75 0.63 8.46
N ARG A 421 12.76 -0.28 8.53
CA ARG A 421 11.58 -0.23 7.64
C ARG A 421 10.72 1.01 7.89
N ALA A 422 9.92 1.43 6.90
CA ALA A 422 9.06 2.61 7.02
C ALA A 422 8.04 2.54 8.18
N ILE A 423 7.55 1.34 8.51
CA ILE A 423 6.58 1.14 9.61
C ILE A 423 7.21 1.51 10.97
N PRO A 424 8.31 0.89 11.42
CA PRO A 424 9.01 1.33 12.63
C PRO A 424 9.42 2.81 12.63
N TRP A 425 9.79 3.37 11.47
CA TRP A 425 10.16 4.78 11.34
C TRP A 425 9.00 5.70 11.73
N VAL A 426 7.86 5.59 11.05
CA VAL A 426 6.65 6.38 11.35
C VAL A 426 6.16 6.10 12.77
N PHE A 427 6.17 4.84 13.18
CA PHE A 427 5.71 4.42 14.49
C PHE A 427 6.51 5.06 15.62
N GLY A 428 7.85 5.06 15.54
CA GLY A 428 8.72 5.66 16.56
C GLY A 428 8.41 7.14 16.79
N TRP A 429 8.37 7.93 15.72
CA TRP A 429 8.07 9.36 15.78
C TRP A 429 6.65 9.67 16.24
N THR A 430 5.70 8.79 15.93
CA THR A 430 4.31 8.89 16.37
C THR A 430 4.21 8.70 17.88
N GLN A 431 4.87 7.67 18.39
CA GLN A 431 4.87 7.35 19.82
C GLN A 431 5.49 8.44 20.70
N SER A 432 6.48 9.17 20.18
CA SER A 432 7.12 10.29 20.87
C SER A 432 6.45 11.65 20.59
N ARG A 433 5.32 11.66 19.88
CA ARG A 433 4.53 12.87 19.52
C ARG A 433 5.27 13.93 18.71
N GLN A 434 6.42 13.60 18.13
CA GLN A 434 7.16 14.50 17.23
C GLN A 434 6.59 14.43 15.81
N ILE A 435 6.19 13.23 15.35
CA ILE A 435 5.55 12.97 14.05
C ILE A 435 6.30 13.60 12.84
N VAL A 436 7.64 13.66 12.94
CA VAL A 436 8.55 14.22 11.92
C VAL A 436 8.19 13.80 10.49
N PRO A 437 7.88 12.52 10.18
CA PRO A 437 7.63 12.10 8.81
C PRO A 437 6.38 12.71 8.16
N GLY A 438 5.47 13.31 8.93
CA GLY A 438 4.23 13.84 8.37
C GLY A 438 4.25 15.34 8.06
N TRP A 439 5.29 16.07 8.43
CA TRP A 439 5.32 17.53 8.26
C TRP A 439 6.72 18.17 8.12
N PHE A 440 7.80 17.50 8.55
CA PHE A 440 9.13 18.13 8.59
C PHE A 440 9.64 18.48 7.19
N GLY A 441 10.12 19.71 7.03
CA GLY A 441 10.61 20.27 5.76
C GLY A 441 9.52 20.99 4.95
N VAL A 442 8.24 20.81 5.25
CA VAL A 442 7.14 21.45 4.50
C VAL A 442 7.17 22.96 4.68
N GLY A 443 7.41 23.46 5.90
CA GLY A 443 7.53 24.89 6.17
C GLY A 443 8.64 25.54 5.37
N THR A 444 9.81 24.92 5.34
CA THR A 444 10.93 25.36 4.50
C THR A 444 10.56 25.43 3.01
N GLY A 445 9.83 24.43 2.50
CA GLY A 445 9.38 24.40 1.10
C GLY A 445 8.37 25.51 0.76
N LEU A 446 7.36 25.70 1.61
CA LEU A 446 6.35 26.76 1.43
C LEU A 446 6.98 28.16 1.51
N LYS A 447 7.87 28.38 2.48
CA LYS A 447 8.63 29.63 2.61
C LYS A 447 9.43 29.93 1.35
N ALA A 448 10.15 28.95 0.81
CA ALA A 448 10.93 29.13 -0.41
C ALA A 448 10.06 29.55 -1.61
N ALA A 449 8.90 28.92 -1.79
CA ALA A 449 7.96 29.30 -2.84
C ALA A 449 7.39 30.72 -2.63
N ARG A 450 7.04 31.07 -1.40
CA ARG A 450 6.55 32.42 -1.04
C ARG A 450 7.61 33.49 -1.34
N GLU A 451 8.85 33.27 -0.91
CA GLU A 451 9.97 34.21 -1.10
C GLU A 451 10.40 34.33 -2.57
N ALA A 452 10.15 33.30 -3.38
CA ALA A 452 10.31 33.34 -4.84
C ALA A 452 9.18 34.10 -5.56
N GLY A 453 8.21 34.68 -4.83
CA GLY A 453 7.11 35.45 -5.40
C GLY A 453 5.87 34.63 -5.77
N ASN A 454 5.81 33.33 -5.45
CA ASN A 454 4.70 32.45 -5.83
C ASN A 454 3.50 32.51 -4.86
N SER A 455 3.35 33.59 -4.06
CA SER A 455 2.28 33.67 -3.06
C SER A 455 0.86 33.54 -3.66
N GLU A 456 0.62 34.21 -4.78
CA GLU A 456 -0.68 34.11 -5.49
C GLU A 456 -0.88 32.74 -6.13
N VAL A 457 0.20 32.14 -6.64
CA VAL A 457 0.17 30.78 -7.20
C VAL A 457 -0.18 29.75 -6.13
N LEU A 458 0.43 29.85 -4.94
CA LEU A 458 0.13 28.98 -3.81
C LEU A 458 -1.34 29.08 -3.38
N ALA A 459 -1.88 30.29 -3.31
CA ALA A 459 -3.29 30.52 -2.99
C ALA A 459 -4.22 29.90 -4.05
N THR A 460 -3.88 30.06 -5.33
CA THR A 460 -4.63 29.48 -6.44
C THR A 460 -4.56 27.95 -6.44
N MET A 461 -3.37 27.37 -6.21
CA MET A 461 -3.19 25.93 -6.07
C MET A 461 -4.03 25.36 -4.91
N LEU A 462 -4.14 26.08 -3.79
CA LEU A 462 -4.93 25.64 -2.63
C LEU A 462 -6.43 25.57 -2.94
N ASP A 463 -6.93 26.50 -3.76
CA ASP A 463 -8.35 26.60 -4.12
C ASP A 463 -8.72 25.68 -5.29
N GLU A 464 -7.88 25.64 -6.33
CA GLU A 464 -8.22 25.02 -7.61
C GLU A 464 -7.55 23.67 -7.87
N TRP A 465 -6.51 23.30 -7.10
CA TRP A 465 -5.78 22.05 -7.29
C TRP A 465 -6.00 21.06 -6.15
N HIS A 466 -6.86 20.07 -6.40
CA HIS A 466 -7.25 19.03 -5.44
C HIS A 466 -6.06 18.30 -4.80
N PHE A 467 -4.99 18.06 -5.57
CA PHE A 467 -3.73 17.49 -5.06
C PHE A 467 -3.12 18.37 -3.96
N PHE A 468 -2.92 19.66 -4.25
CA PHE A 468 -2.26 20.57 -3.32
C PHE A 468 -3.15 20.84 -2.09
N ASN A 469 -4.45 21.02 -2.29
CA ASN A 469 -5.41 21.12 -1.20
C ASN A 469 -5.35 19.91 -0.25
N THR A 470 -5.45 18.70 -0.81
CA THR A 470 -5.37 17.45 -0.04
C THR A 470 -4.02 17.29 0.65
N PHE A 471 -2.92 17.67 -0.01
CA PHE A 471 -1.59 17.66 0.58
C PHE A 471 -1.51 18.56 1.81
N ILE A 472 -1.92 19.83 1.69
CA ILE A 472 -1.91 20.79 2.80
C ILE A 472 -2.83 20.32 3.94
N SER A 473 -4.04 19.83 3.63
CA SER A 473 -4.96 19.31 4.65
C SER A 473 -4.37 18.12 5.43
N ASN A 474 -3.65 17.22 4.76
CA ASN A 474 -2.99 16.09 5.43
C ASN A 474 -1.86 16.56 6.35
N VAL A 475 -1.04 17.53 5.90
CA VAL A 475 0.02 18.10 6.73
C VAL A 475 -0.57 18.82 7.95
N GLU A 476 -1.62 19.61 7.75
CA GLU A 476 -2.33 20.32 8.84
C GLU A 476 -2.85 19.34 9.91
N MET A 477 -3.42 18.21 9.48
CA MET A 477 -3.90 17.16 10.38
C MET A 477 -2.77 16.52 11.20
N THR A 478 -1.64 16.23 10.56
CA THR A 478 -0.47 15.67 11.26
C THR A 478 0.09 16.67 12.25
N LEU A 479 0.21 17.95 11.88
CA LEU A 479 0.64 19.01 12.81
C LEU A 479 -0.27 19.12 14.02
N ALA A 480 -1.60 19.00 13.83
CA ALA A 480 -2.55 19.02 14.93
C ALA A 480 -2.42 17.83 15.89
N LYS A 481 -1.85 16.70 15.44
CA LYS A 481 -1.56 15.53 16.29
C LYS A 481 -0.18 15.61 16.96
N THR A 482 0.73 16.43 16.45
CA THR A 482 2.06 16.64 17.04
C THR A 482 1.92 17.39 18.37
N ASP A 483 2.61 16.90 19.40
CA ASP A 483 2.67 17.56 20.72
C ASP A 483 4.14 17.65 21.16
N LEU A 484 4.77 18.78 20.83
CA LEU A 484 6.18 18.99 21.16
C LEU A 484 6.41 19.27 22.65
N ASN A 485 5.40 19.70 23.40
CA ASN A 485 5.50 19.82 24.85
C ASN A 485 5.63 18.43 25.50
N LEU A 486 4.88 17.46 24.99
CA LEU A 486 5.01 16.07 25.43
C LEU A 486 6.30 15.43 24.90
N ALA A 487 6.67 15.69 23.63
CA ALA A 487 7.93 15.23 23.07
C ALA A 487 9.14 15.70 23.88
N LYS A 488 9.12 16.95 24.35
CA LYS A 488 10.14 17.50 25.25
C LYS A 488 10.32 16.67 26.52
N ARG A 489 9.23 16.17 27.11
CA ARG A 489 9.31 15.28 28.28
C ARG A 489 9.98 13.93 27.96
N TYR A 490 9.73 13.36 26.78
CA TYR A 490 10.46 12.16 26.32
C TYR A 490 11.96 12.49 26.21
N VAL A 491 12.29 13.59 25.54
CA VAL A 491 13.69 13.99 25.27
C VAL A 491 14.44 14.29 26.57
N GLU A 492 13.91 15.16 27.43
CA GLU A 492 14.55 15.53 28.70
C GLU A 492 14.77 14.33 29.64
N THR A 493 13.88 13.33 29.59
CA THR A 493 13.94 12.17 30.49
C THR A 493 14.81 11.03 29.94
N LEU A 494 14.83 10.83 28.62
CA LEU A 494 15.35 9.62 27.99
C LEU A 494 16.58 9.85 27.11
N VAL A 495 16.81 11.08 26.63
CA VAL A 495 17.81 11.38 25.62
C VAL A 495 19.05 12.01 26.27
N PRO A 496 20.27 11.51 25.96
CA PRO A 496 21.52 12.13 26.39
C PRO A 496 21.60 13.62 26.00
N LYS A 497 22.19 14.46 26.86
CA LYS A 497 22.17 15.93 26.71
C LYS A 497 22.73 16.39 25.38
N GLU A 498 23.80 15.76 24.91
CA GLU A 498 24.47 16.03 23.65
C GLU A 498 23.56 15.82 22.42
N LEU A 499 22.53 14.98 22.53
CA LEU A 499 21.57 14.70 21.45
C LEU A 499 20.28 15.55 21.55
N GLN A 500 20.08 16.34 22.60
CA GLN A 500 18.82 17.08 22.78
C GLN A 500 18.62 18.22 21.78
N HIS A 501 19.69 18.67 21.11
CA HIS A 501 19.65 19.72 20.08
C HIS A 501 18.73 19.38 18.89
N PHE A 502 18.52 18.09 18.59
CA PHE A 502 17.58 17.67 17.55
C PHE A 502 16.14 18.11 17.83
N LEU A 503 15.73 18.15 19.10
CA LEU A 503 14.40 18.65 19.44
C LEU A 503 14.25 20.12 19.06
N THR A 504 15.29 20.94 19.27
CA THR A 504 15.28 22.36 18.88
C THR A 504 15.15 22.51 17.37
N ILE A 505 15.90 21.74 16.57
CA ILE A 505 15.77 21.72 15.11
C ILE A 505 14.33 21.37 14.68
N ILE A 506 13.72 20.39 15.36
CA ILE A 506 12.34 19.97 15.11
C ILE A 506 11.34 21.06 15.52
N GLU A 507 11.53 21.70 16.68
CA GLU A 507 10.68 22.81 17.15
C GLU A 507 10.72 24.01 16.19
N GLU A 508 11.90 24.37 15.67
CA GLU A 508 12.08 25.45 14.71
C GLU A 508 11.36 25.18 13.39
N GLU A 509 11.53 23.99 12.79
CA GLU A 509 10.82 23.62 11.57
C GLU A 509 9.31 23.49 11.80
N PHE A 510 8.88 23.03 12.98
CA PHE A 510 7.45 22.94 13.33
C PHE A 510 6.82 24.32 13.37
N ALA A 511 7.44 25.27 14.07
CA ALA A 511 6.96 26.64 14.16
C ALA A 511 6.91 27.31 12.78
N LEU A 512 7.93 27.10 11.95
CA LEU A 512 7.95 27.57 10.58
C LEU A 512 6.79 26.98 9.77
N THR A 513 6.61 25.66 9.82
CA THR A 513 5.56 24.96 9.06
C THR A 513 4.17 25.43 9.46
N VAL A 514 3.89 25.57 10.76
CA VAL A 514 2.62 26.12 11.24
C VAL A 514 2.41 27.55 10.74
N SER A 515 3.43 28.40 10.81
CA SER A 515 3.30 29.80 10.38
C SER A 515 2.99 29.94 8.88
N GLU A 516 3.68 29.18 8.02
CA GLU A 516 3.47 29.23 6.57
C GLU A 516 2.11 28.62 6.18
N ILE A 517 1.65 27.56 6.87
CA ILE A 517 0.30 26.99 6.64
C ILE A 517 -0.79 27.97 7.04
N LEU A 518 -0.68 28.60 8.22
CA LEU A 518 -1.69 29.59 8.66
C LEU A 518 -1.71 30.82 7.74
N LEU A 519 -0.54 31.26 7.27
CA LEU A 519 -0.43 32.34 6.30
C LEU A 519 -1.11 31.98 4.96
N LEU A 520 -0.82 30.79 4.43
CA LEU A 520 -1.38 30.28 3.17
C LEU A 520 -2.89 30.09 3.25
N THR A 521 -3.37 29.45 4.31
CA THR A 521 -4.79 29.12 4.50
C THR A 521 -5.62 30.28 5.05
N LYS A 522 -4.97 31.36 5.51
CA LYS A 522 -5.58 32.51 6.19
C LYS A 522 -6.36 32.12 7.47
N LYS A 523 -6.01 30.99 8.08
CA LYS A 523 -6.62 30.50 9.34
C LYS A 523 -5.93 31.12 10.55
N THR A 524 -6.64 31.23 11.67
CA THR A 524 -6.08 31.69 12.96
C THR A 524 -5.50 30.54 13.80
N SER A 525 -5.88 29.31 13.50
CA SER A 525 -5.42 28.10 14.19
C SER A 525 -5.54 26.89 13.27
N LEU A 526 -4.70 25.88 13.49
CA LEU A 526 -4.80 24.59 12.79
C LEU A 526 -6.19 24.00 13.00
N LEU A 527 -6.78 23.43 11.93
CA LEU A 527 -8.11 22.83 11.90
C LEU A 527 -9.25 23.79 12.30
N GLY A 528 -9.04 25.11 12.17
CA GLY A 528 -10.05 26.12 12.57
C GLY A 528 -11.39 26.01 11.83
N ASP A 529 -11.39 25.38 10.66
CA ASP A 529 -12.55 25.07 9.81
C ASP A 529 -13.13 23.66 10.04
N GLN A 530 -12.51 22.85 10.90
CA GLN A 530 -12.92 21.46 11.18
C GLN A 530 -13.17 21.23 12.68
N PRO A 531 -14.18 21.89 13.29
CA PRO A 531 -14.39 21.88 14.74
C PRO A 531 -14.69 20.49 15.32
N ILE A 532 -15.36 19.61 14.55
CA ILE A 532 -15.66 18.24 14.97
C ILE A 532 -14.38 17.40 15.06
N LEU A 533 -13.49 17.52 14.07
CA LEU A 533 -12.21 16.83 14.08
C LEU A 533 -11.33 17.36 15.22
N ALA A 534 -11.22 18.69 15.35
CA ALA A 534 -10.46 19.33 16.42
C ALA A 534 -10.93 18.85 17.81
N ARG A 535 -12.25 18.80 18.04
CA ARG A 535 -12.82 18.29 19.29
C ARG A 535 -12.50 16.82 19.52
N THR A 536 -12.55 16.00 18.47
CA THR A 536 -12.25 14.56 18.55
C THR A 536 -10.80 14.33 18.95
N LEU A 537 -9.85 15.07 18.37
CA LEU A 537 -8.44 15.00 18.72
C LEU A 537 -8.21 15.48 20.16
N GLN A 538 -8.81 16.60 20.56
CA GLN A 538 -8.70 17.13 21.93
C GLN A 538 -9.16 16.12 22.99
N VAL A 539 -10.28 15.42 22.76
CA VAL A 539 -10.77 14.39 23.69
C VAL A 539 -9.76 13.25 23.78
N ARG A 540 -9.23 12.78 22.65
CA ARG A 540 -8.23 11.68 22.64
C ARG A 540 -6.95 12.07 23.36
N ASP A 541 -6.47 13.30 23.17
CA ASP A 541 -5.25 13.77 23.83
C ASP A 541 -5.36 13.79 25.35
N ALA A 542 -6.55 14.09 25.89
CA ALA A 542 -6.80 14.02 27.33
C ALA A 542 -6.63 12.59 27.89
N TYR A 543 -7.01 11.56 27.14
CA TYR A 543 -6.82 10.15 27.52
C TYR A 543 -5.40 9.65 27.23
N LEU A 544 -4.73 10.18 26.21
CA LEU A 544 -3.38 9.78 25.82
C LEU A 544 -2.31 10.34 26.75
N SER A 545 -2.47 11.56 27.24
CA SER A 545 -1.50 12.24 28.11
C SER A 545 -1.01 11.38 29.30
N PRO A 546 -1.88 10.77 30.14
CA PRO A 546 -1.40 9.91 31.23
C PRO A 546 -0.68 8.64 30.75
N ILE A 547 -1.07 8.09 29.59
CA ILE A 547 -0.43 6.92 28.99
C ILE A 547 1.00 7.27 28.56
N HIS A 548 1.21 8.44 27.94
CA HIS A 548 2.54 8.91 27.57
C HIS A 548 3.45 9.15 28.77
N LEU A 549 2.95 9.80 29.83
CA LEU A 549 3.74 10.02 31.05
C LEU A 549 4.16 8.70 31.70
N LEU A 550 3.26 7.72 31.72
CA LEU A 550 3.58 6.37 32.18
C LEU A 550 4.61 5.70 31.26
N GLN A 551 4.46 5.80 29.94
CA GLN A 551 5.39 5.24 28.96
C GLN A 551 6.81 5.81 29.11
N ILE A 552 6.95 7.13 29.30
CA ILE A 552 8.25 7.77 29.55
C ILE A 552 8.91 7.16 30.79
N ASN A 553 8.17 7.03 31.89
CA ASN A 553 8.70 6.46 33.13
C ASN A 553 9.10 4.99 32.96
N LEU A 554 8.26 4.20 32.29
CA LEU A 554 8.51 2.78 32.05
C LEU A 554 9.71 2.56 31.12
N LEU A 555 9.83 3.34 30.04
CA LEU A 555 10.99 3.31 29.14
C LEU A 555 12.28 3.60 29.90
N LYS A 556 12.28 4.64 30.76
CA LYS A 556 13.43 4.96 31.59
C LYS A 556 13.84 3.79 32.47
N ARG A 557 12.90 3.19 33.21
CA ARG A 557 13.17 2.04 34.09
C ARG A 557 13.71 0.83 33.31
N VAL A 558 13.12 0.52 32.15
CA VAL A 558 13.56 -0.60 31.31
C VAL A 558 14.99 -0.39 30.81
N ARG A 559 15.34 0.84 30.39
CA ARG A 559 16.69 1.16 29.90
C ARG A 559 17.72 1.20 31.02
N ASP A 560 17.37 1.80 32.16
CA ASP A 560 18.25 1.89 33.34
C ASP A 560 18.57 0.49 33.94
N ALA A 561 17.68 -0.50 33.75
CA ALA A 561 17.88 -1.87 34.24
C ALA A 561 18.96 -2.66 33.48
N GLY A 562 19.36 -2.25 32.26
CA GLY A 562 20.52 -2.81 31.56
C GLY A 562 20.49 -4.32 31.24
N GLY A 563 19.31 -4.88 30.94
CA GLY A 563 19.14 -6.32 30.65
C GLY A 563 17.70 -6.69 30.28
N THR A 564 17.32 -7.97 30.35
CA THR A 564 15.93 -8.40 30.13
C THR A 564 15.04 -7.83 31.23
N PRO A 565 14.09 -6.93 30.92
CA PRO A 565 13.24 -6.31 31.94
C PRO A 565 12.33 -7.35 32.61
N GLU A 566 11.95 -7.08 33.87
CA GLU A 566 10.95 -7.87 34.59
C GLU A 566 9.66 -7.99 33.76
N SER A 567 9.04 -9.18 33.75
CA SER A 567 7.91 -9.51 32.86
C SER A 567 6.73 -8.52 33.01
N VAL A 568 6.45 -8.08 34.24
CA VAL A 568 5.38 -7.11 34.54
C VAL A 568 5.72 -5.72 34.00
N LEU A 569 6.97 -5.25 34.20
CA LEU A 569 7.44 -3.97 33.70
C LEU A 569 7.39 -3.92 32.17
N ASN A 570 7.87 -4.98 31.51
CA ASN A 570 7.83 -5.08 30.06
C ASN A 570 6.38 -5.09 29.56
N ARG A 571 5.51 -5.91 30.16
CA ARG A 571 4.09 -5.95 29.79
C ARG A 571 3.40 -4.59 29.94
N ALA A 572 3.66 -3.87 31.04
CA ALA A 572 3.10 -2.54 31.25
C ALA A 572 3.54 -1.56 30.15
N LEU A 573 4.83 -1.59 29.77
CA LEU A 573 5.35 -0.75 28.69
C LEU A 573 4.68 -1.09 27.36
N LEU A 574 4.57 -2.37 27.03
CA LEU A 574 3.91 -2.83 25.81
C LEU A 574 2.44 -2.40 25.74
N LEU A 575 1.72 -2.41 26.87
CA LEU A 575 0.35 -1.90 26.96
C LEU A 575 0.27 -0.39 26.71
N THR A 576 1.22 0.40 27.22
CA THR A 576 1.26 1.85 26.92
C THR A 576 1.49 2.12 25.44
N ILE A 577 2.41 1.39 24.81
CA ILE A 577 2.71 1.54 23.39
C ILE A 577 1.49 1.21 22.53
N ASN A 578 0.77 0.13 22.87
CA ASN A 578 -0.49 -0.24 22.22
C ASN A 578 -1.57 0.83 22.42
N GLY A 579 -1.72 1.36 23.64
CA GLY A 579 -2.69 2.40 23.95
C GLY A 579 -2.45 3.69 23.15
N VAL A 580 -1.18 4.11 23.04
CA VAL A 580 -0.78 5.28 22.24
C VAL A 580 -1.07 5.05 20.76
N ALA A 581 -0.70 3.89 20.21
CA ALA A 581 -0.96 3.55 18.81
C ALA A 581 -2.45 3.55 18.48
N ALA A 582 -3.28 2.99 19.36
CA ALA A 582 -4.74 2.95 19.20
C ALA A 582 -5.40 4.34 19.28
N GLY A 583 -4.86 5.24 20.12
CA GLY A 583 -5.42 6.59 20.27
C GLY A 583 -5.01 7.55 19.15
N LEU A 584 -3.76 7.49 18.68
CA LEU A 584 -3.23 8.34 17.61
C LEU A 584 -3.69 7.92 16.22
N ARG A 585 -3.88 6.60 16.04
CA ARG A 585 -4.28 5.98 14.78
C ARG A 585 -3.31 6.33 13.65
N ASN A 586 -3.81 6.92 12.57
CA ASN A 586 -3.09 7.28 11.38
C ASN A 586 -2.31 8.61 11.51
N THR A 587 -0.99 8.61 11.32
CA THR A 587 -0.17 9.80 11.66
C THR A 587 0.83 10.26 10.61
N GLY A 588 1.06 9.52 9.53
CA GLY A 588 1.93 10.01 8.45
C GLY A 588 2.48 8.92 7.58
#